data_AF-K2FD26-F1
#
_entry.id   AF-K2FD26-F1
#
_cell.length_a   1.000
_cell.length_b   1.000
_cell.length_c   1.000
_cell.angle_alpha   90.00
_cell.angle_beta   90.00
_cell.angle_gamma   90.00
#
_symmetry.space_group_name_H-M   'P 1'
#
loop_
_entity.id
_entity.type
_entity.pdbx_description
1 polymer ?
#
loop_
_entity_poly.entity_id
_entity_poly.type
_entity_poly.pdbx_seq_one_letter_code
_entity_poly.pdbx_strand_id
1 'polypeptide(L)'
;MSQVKRENEFEQMERSHFEHEIKAEAELEKIDIVASKMMERYGEYEALKSFVTYLASMEKVFARSRIYDSSPTTTKDEIIKAEMHIFSLDASLDEDVLKSIRDDFSLAYLTISQVYAIAEKLLQKFSDKEGCKDFISSLRDISIAFVEAHEKHFTIDEIQDRVYHSRMKILSANGDPDIILLEKIYGEFKKELGMIG
;
A
#
# COMPACT_ATOMS: atom_id res chain seq x y z
N MET A 1 -29.82 17.08 26.48
CA MET A 1 -28.40 16.85 26.83
C MET A 1 -27.83 18.13 27.43
N SER A 2 -27.13 18.08 28.57
CA SER A 2 -26.58 19.28 29.22
C SER A 2 -25.33 19.81 28.50
N GLN A 3 -25.07 21.11 28.63
CA GLN A 3 -23.90 21.77 28.03
C GLN A 3 -22.57 21.18 28.54
N VAL A 4 -22.51 20.86 29.84
CA VAL A 4 -21.37 20.18 30.49
C VAL A 4 -21.08 18.79 29.89
N LYS A 5 -22.12 18.06 29.47
CA LYS A 5 -21.92 16.74 28.82
C LYS A 5 -21.29 16.89 27.43
N ARG A 6 -21.63 17.95 26.69
CA ARG A 6 -21.08 18.25 25.36
C ARG A 6 -19.63 18.76 25.43
N GLU A 7 -19.30 19.58 26.43
CA GLU A 7 -17.92 20.05 26.66
C GLU A 7 -16.99 18.89 27.04
N ASN A 8 -17.45 17.97 27.88
CA ASN A 8 -16.66 16.79 28.30
C ASN A 8 -16.49 15.77 27.15
N GLU A 9 -17.49 15.59 26.28
CA GLU A 9 -17.38 14.76 25.06
C GLU A 9 -16.39 15.36 24.04
N PHE A 10 -16.36 16.70 23.92
CA PHE A 10 -15.43 17.39 23.03
C PHE A 10 -13.97 17.30 23.51
N GLU A 11 -13.71 17.55 24.80
CA GLU A 11 -12.36 17.39 25.37
C GLU A 11 -11.84 15.94 25.28
N GLN A 12 -12.71 14.95 25.42
CA GLN A 12 -12.34 13.54 25.24
C GLN A 12 -11.98 13.21 23.78
N MET A 13 -12.73 13.79 22.83
CA MET A 13 -12.45 13.64 21.40
C MET A 13 -11.12 14.27 21.01
N GLU A 14 -10.83 15.49 21.49
CA GLU A 14 -9.56 16.17 21.25
C GLU A 14 -8.37 15.41 21.83
N ARG A 15 -8.49 14.87 23.05
CA ARG A 15 -7.42 14.04 23.65
C ARG A 15 -7.19 12.76 22.87
N SER A 16 -8.25 12.05 22.47
CA SER A 16 -8.12 10.84 21.66
C SER A 16 -7.47 11.12 20.31
N HIS A 17 -7.82 12.24 19.67
CA HIS A 17 -7.19 12.65 18.42
C HIS A 17 -5.69 12.92 18.59
N PHE A 18 -5.32 13.70 19.61
CA PHE A 18 -3.94 14.02 19.92
C PHE A 18 -3.10 12.77 20.28
N GLU A 19 -3.66 11.84 21.04
CA GLU A 19 -3.02 10.56 21.35
C GLU A 19 -2.79 9.70 20.08
N HIS A 20 -3.77 9.66 19.17
CA HIS A 20 -3.61 8.99 17.88
C HIS A 20 -2.53 9.66 17.01
N GLU A 21 -2.45 10.99 16.99
CA GLU A 21 -1.41 11.72 16.26
C GLU A 21 -0.01 11.42 16.78
N ILE A 22 0.21 11.46 18.09
CA ILE A 22 1.51 11.12 18.70
C ILE A 22 1.89 9.68 18.35
N LYS A 23 0.94 8.75 18.49
CA LYS A 23 1.18 7.33 18.17
C LYS A 23 1.50 7.15 16.70
N ALA A 24 0.80 7.86 15.81
CA ALA A 24 1.06 7.83 14.38
C ALA A 24 2.46 8.37 14.08
N GLU A 25 2.84 9.52 14.63
CA GLU A 25 4.16 10.11 14.41
C GLU A 25 5.29 9.16 14.83
N ALA A 26 5.18 8.56 16.02
CA ALA A 26 6.17 7.60 16.51
C ALA A 26 6.28 6.34 15.64
N GLU A 27 5.15 5.79 15.17
CA GLU A 27 5.15 4.62 14.27
C GLU A 27 5.72 4.98 12.88
N LEU A 28 5.40 6.15 12.34
CA LEU A 28 5.93 6.61 11.06
C LEU A 28 7.44 6.86 11.12
N GLU A 29 7.93 7.47 12.20
CA GLU A 29 9.37 7.67 12.44
C GLU A 29 10.11 6.34 12.53
N LYS A 30 9.54 5.36 13.26
CA LYS A 30 10.10 4.01 13.33
C LYS A 30 10.23 3.37 11.95
N ILE A 31 9.20 3.50 11.11
CA ILE A 31 9.24 2.99 9.73
C ILE A 31 10.35 3.66 8.93
N ASP A 32 10.53 4.97 9.05
CA ASP A 32 11.59 5.70 8.35
C ASP A 32 13.00 5.30 8.80
N ILE A 33 13.19 5.05 10.10
CA ILE A 33 14.45 4.55 10.64
C ILE A 33 14.76 3.15 10.08
N VAL A 34 13.76 2.26 10.07
CA VAL A 34 13.94 0.91 9.51
C VAL A 34 14.22 0.97 8.02
N ALA A 35 13.48 1.77 7.26
CA ALA A 35 13.70 1.95 5.83
C ALA A 35 15.12 2.46 5.54
N SER A 36 15.61 3.45 6.29
CA SER A 36 16.96 3.98 6.15
C SER A 36 18.03 2.90 6.39
N LYS A 37 17.89 2.11 7.46
CA LYS A 37 18.79 0.98 7.74
C LYS A 37 18.76 -0.07 6.62
N MET A 38 17.59 -0.34 6.05
CA MET A 38 17.45 -1.29 4.95
C MET A 38 18.08 -0.75 3.66
N MET A 39 17.94 0.55 3.38
CA MET A 39 18.62 1.20 2.25
C MET A 39 20.14 1.19 2.41
N GLU A 40 20.68 1.34 3.63
CA GLU A 40 22.13 1.19 3.87
C GLU A 40 22.63 -0.23 3.55
N ARG A 41 21.79 -1.26 3.76
CA ARG A 41 22.16 -2.66 3.50
C ARG A 41 21.98 -3.10 2.05
N TYR A 42 20.94 -2.60 1.38
CA TYR A 42 20.49 -3.10 0.08
C TYR A 42 20.44 -2.04 -1.03
N GLY A 43 20.64 -0.77 -0.69
CA GLY A 43 20.42 0.38 -1.58
C GLY A 43 21.51 0.61 -2.63
N GLU A 44 22.51 -0.27 -2.74
CA GLU A 44 23.48 -0.26 -3.84
C GLU A 44 22.80 -0.54 -5.19
N TYR A 45 21.69 -1.27 -5.19
CA TYR A 45 20.91 -1.60 -6.38
C TYR A 45 19.61 -0.81 -6.40
N GLU A 46 19.35 -0.08 -7.49
CA GLU A 46 18.19 0.80 -7.60
C GLU A 46 16.87 0.04 -7.41
N ALA A 47 16.73 -1.15 -7.99
CA ALA A 47 15.52 -1.97 -7.83
C ALA A 47 15.25 -2.36 -6.36
N LEU A 48 16.29 -2.68 -5.58
CA LEU A 48 16.15 -3.03 -4.17
C LEU A 48 15.85 -1.79 -3.32
N LYS A 49 16.46 -0.65 -3.66
CA LYS A 49 16.16 0.64 -3.04
C LYS A 49 14.70 1.05 -3.27
N SER A 50 14.20 0.96 -4.51
CA SER A 50 12.79 1.21 -4.83
C SER A 50 11.87 0.25 -4.08
N PHE A 51 12.25 -1.02 -3.93
CA PHE A 51 11.47 -1.98 -3.14
C PHE A 51 11.43 -1.62 -1.64
N VAL A 52 12.53 -1.18 -1.04
CA VAL A 52 12.54 -0.71 0.35
C VAL A 52 11.69 0.56 0.53
N THR A 53 11.77 1.51 -0.41
CA THR A 53 10.91 2.71 -0.43
C THR A 53 9.43 2.33 -0.52
N TYR A 54 9.11 1.33 -1.35
CA TYR A 54 7.78 0.77 -1.49
C TYR A 54 7.27 0.19 -0.17
N LEU A 55 8.06 -0.69 0.47
CA LEU A 55 7.71 -1.31 1.76
C LEU A 55 7.40 -0.24 2.81
N ALA A 56 8.27 0.76 2.93
CA ALA A 56 8.10 1.87 3.86
C ALA A 56 6.82 2.66 3.59
N SER A 57 6.60 3.08 2.34
CA SER A 57 5.42 3.86 1.94
C SER A 57 4.11 3.13 2.23
N MET A 58 4.04 1.84 1.90
CA MET A 58 2.86 1.01 2.16
C MET A 58 2.67 0.72 3.65
N GLU A 59 3.75 0.46 4.39
CA GLU A 59 3.66 0.22 5.84
C GLU A 59 3.09 1.45 6.55
N LYS A 60 3.45 2.67 6.12
CA LYS A 60 2.85 3.90 6.67
C LYS A 60 1.34 3.97 6.45
N VAL A 61 0.85 3.52 5.30
CA VAL A 61 -0.59 3.44 5.02
C VAL A 61 -1.27 2.42 5.95
N PHE A 62 -0.69 1.23 6.09
CA PHE A 62 -1.24 0.19 6.97
C PHE A 62 -1.17 0.57 8.46
N ALA A 63 -0.08 1.18 8.92
CA ALA A 63 0.07 1.67 10.28
C ALA A 63 -1.00 2.72 10.61
N ARG A 64 -1.20 3.70 9.73
CA ARG A 64 -2.29 4.68 9.88
C ARG A 64 -3.66 4.01 9.89
N SER A 65 -3.89 3.05 9.00
CA SER A 65 -5.14 2.29 8.96
C SER A 65 -5.44 1.61 10.29
N ARG A 66 -4.43 1.04 10.95
CA ARG A 66 -4.57 0.40 12.27
C ARG A 66 -4.77 1.41 13.40
N ILE A 67 -4.07 2.53 13.39
CA ILE A 67 -4.16 3.56 14.44
C ILE A 67 -5.51 4.26 14.42
N TYR A 68 -6.02 4.58 13.24
CA TYR A 68 -7.28 5.31 13.06
C TYR A 68 -8.50 4.39 12.82
N ASP A 69 -8.33 3.06 12.92
CA ASP A 69 -9.38 2.06 12.63
C ASP A 69 -10.11 2.35 11.30
N SER A 70 -9.31 2.58 10.26
CA SER A 70 -9.82 2.99 8.94
C SER A 70 -10.62 1.86 8.30
N SER A 71 -11.70 2.23 7.60
CA SER A 71 -12.50 1.27 6.84
C SER A 71 -11.67 0.64 5.71
N PRO A 72 -11.95 -0.61 5.30
CA PRO A 72 -11.25 -1.23 4.17
C PRO A 72 -11.28 -0.40 2.88
N THR A 73 -12.39 0.31 2.62
CA THR A 73 -12.50 1.21 1.48
C THR A 73 -11.50 2.38 1.57
N THR A 74 -11.41 3.00 2.74
CA THR A 74 -10.45 4.08 3.01
C THR A 74 -9.01 3.57 2.85
N THR A 75 -8.70 2.42 3.43
CA THR A 75 -7.37 1.81 3.34
C THR A 75 -6.99 1.50 1.89
N LYS A 76 -7.92 0.94 1.11
CA LYS A 76 -7.73 0.68 -0.32
C LYS A 76 -7.42 1.96 -1.09
N ASP A 77 -8.18 3.03 -0.87
CA ASP A 77 -7.95 4.31 -1.54
C ASP A 77 -6.58 4.91 -1.19
N GLU A 78 -6.15 4.83 0.07
CA GLU A 78 -4.82 5.31 0.48
C GLU A 78 -3.69 4.46 -0.11
N ILE A 79 -3.85 3.13 -0.20
CA ILE A 79 -2.89 2.25 -0.90
C ILE A 79 -2.78 2.66 -2.37
N ILE A 80 -3.91 2.87 -3.05
CA ILE A 80 -3.90 3.27 -4.47
C ILE A 80 -3.23 4.63 -4.66
N LYS A 81 -3.45 5.60 -3.77
CA LYS A 81 -2.75 6.89 -3.82
C LYS A 81 -1.24 6.73 -3.62
N ALA A 82 -0.83 5.88 -2.67
CA ALA A 82 0.59 5.58 -2.46
C ALA A 82 1.21 4.90 -3.69
N GLU A 83 0.52 3.95 -4.31
CA GLU A 83 0.95 3.33 -5.58
C GLU A 83 1.13 4.38 -6.68
N MET A 84 0.14 5.26 -6.88
CA MET A 84 0.23 6.32 -7.88
C MET A 84 1.45 7.21 -7.65
N HIS A 85 1.71 7.60 -6.41
CA HIS A 85 2.85 8.43 -6.05
C HIS A 85 4.18 7.71 -6.31
N ILE A 86 4.28 6.43 -5.95
CA ILE A 86 5.50 5.65 -6.19
C ILE A 86 5.75 5.50 -7.70
N PHE A 87 4.72 5.17 -8.48
CA PHE A 87 4.85 5.00 -9.93
C PHE A 87 5.10 6.32 -10.68
N SER A 88 4.59 7.45 -10.20
CA SER A 88 4.90 8.74 -10.81
C SER A 88 6.36 9.14 -10.60
N LEU A 89 6.95 8.77 -9.45
CA LEU A 89 8.37 8.98 -9.16
C LEU A 89 9.28 8.00 -9.89
N ASP A 90 9.02 6.70 -9.77
CA ASP A 90 9.93 5.64 -10.25
C ASP A 90 9.88 5.47 -11.77
N ALA A 91 8.68 5.50 -12.36
CA ALA A 91 8.48 5.24 -13.78
C ALA A 91 8.28 6.51 -14.61
N SER A 92 8.41 7.70 -14.00
CA SER A 92 8.15 9.01 -14.63
C SER A 92 6.81 9.04 -15.38
N LEU A 93 5.82 8.34 -14.85
CA LEU A 93 4.50 8.26 -15.45
C LEU A 93 3.70 9.52 -15.14
N ASP A 94 3.00 10.01 -16.15
CA ASP A 94 2.09 11.13 -16.01
C ASP A 94 0.96 10.79 -15.02
N GLU A 95 0.83 11.61 -13.98
CA GLU A 95 -0.18 11.43 -12.93
C GLU A 95 -1.60 11.44 -13.49
N ASP A 96 -1.87 12.19 -14.57
CA ASP A 96 -3.17 12.19 -15.24
C ASP A 96 -3.48 10.83 -15.89
N VAL A 97 -2.46 10.14 -16.41
CA VAL A 97 -2.60 8.78 -16.96
C VAL A 97 -2.89 7.80 -15.83
N LEU A 98 -2.15 7.87 -14.73
CA LEU A 98 -2.35 7.02 -13.56
C LEU A 98 -3.76 7.21 -12.97
N LYS A 99 -4.22 8.47 -12.90
CA LYS A 99 -5.57 8.81 -12.45
C LYS A 99 -6.64 8.25 -13.38
N SER A 100 -6.48 8.37 -14.70
CA SER A 100 -7.40 7.76 -15.67
C SER A 100 -7.48 6.24 -15.50
N ILE A 101 -6.36 5.57 -15.23
CA ILE A 101 -6.33 4.12 -14.97
C ILE A 101 -7.08 3.80 -13.67
N ARG A 102 -6.81 4.53 -12.57
CA ARG A 102 -7.50 4.38 -11.28
C ARG A 102 -9.01 4.54 -11.43
N ASP A 103 -9.45 5.54 -12.17
CA ASP A 103 -10.88 5.86 -12.31
C ASP A 103 -11.62 4.70 -13.01
N ASP A 104 -11.00 4.05 -14.00
CA ASP A 104 -11.54 2.85 -14.65
C ASP A 104 -11.70 1.67 -13.66
N PHE A 105 -10.81 1.52 -12.68
CA PHE A 105 -10.97 0.53 -11.58
C PHE A 105 -12.02 0.93 -10.55
N SER A 106 -12.27 2.23 -10.35
CA SER A 106 -13.20 2.74 -9.32
C SER A 106 -14.67 2.70 -9.77
N LEU A 107 -14.92 2.71 -11.08
CA LEU A 107 -16.25 2.77 -11.68
C LEU A 107 -16.98 1.41 -11.74
N ALA A 108 -16.35 0.30 -11.37
CA ALA A 108 -16.96 -1.02 -11.40
C ALA A 108 -17.53 -1.45 -10.04
N TYR A 109 -18.63 -2.22 -10.08
CA TYR A 109 -19.15 -2.97 -8.93
C TYR A 109 -18.26 -4.20 -8.73
N LEU A 110 -17.18 -4.11 -7.97
CA LEU A 110 -16.01 -4.99 -8.12
C LEU A 110 -16.22 -6.44 -7.61
N THR A 111 -16.61 -7.35 -8.52
CA THR A 111 -16.27 -8.79 -8.40
C THR A 111 -14.88 -9.06 -8.99
N ILE A 112 -14.26 -10.20 -8.65
CA ILE A 112 -12.94 -10.60 -9.19
C ILE A 112 -12.94 -10.63 -10.73
N SER A 113 -14.00 -11.14 -11.35
CA SER A 113 -14.11 -11.22 -12.81
C SER A 113 -14.16 -9.83 -13.47
N GLN A 114 -14.84 -8.87 -12.86
CA GLN A 114 -14.85 -7.48 -13.34
C GLN A 114 -13.48 -6.81 -13.20
N VAL A 115 -12.76 -7.10 -12.11
CA VAL A 115 -11.39 -6.60 -11.92
C VAL A 115 -10.46 -7.09 -13.04
N TYR A 116 -10.51 -8.38 -13.38
CA TYR A 116 -9.74 -8.92 -14.50
C TYR A 116 -10.13 -8.30 -15.85
N ALA A 117 -11.42 -8.15 -16.13
CA ALA A 117 -11.89 -7.57 -17.39
C ALA A 117 -11.41 -6.11 -17.58
N ILE A 118 -11.42 -5.31 -16.52
CA ILE A 118 -10.89 -3.94 -16.55
C ILE A 118 -9.38 -3.96 -16.78
N ALA A 119 -8.65 -4.78 -16.04
CA ALA A 119 -7.20 -4.90 -16.19
C ALA A 119 -6.82 -5.30 -17.62
N GLU A 120 -7.50 -6.28 -18.22
CA GLU A 120 -7.26 -6.70 -19.59
C GLU A 120 -7.51 -5.57 -20.60
N LYS A 121 -8.65 -4.87 -20.49
CA LYS A 121 -8.97 -3.71 -21.33
C LYS A 121 -7.88 -2.63 -21.24
N LEU A 122 -7.42 -2.33 -20.03
CA LEU A 122 -6.38 -1.33 -19.79
C LEU A 122 -5.01 -1.78 -20.31
N LEU A 123 -4.64 -3.05 -20.11
CA LEU A 123 -3.39 -3.61 -20.62
C LEU A 123 -3.34 -3.60 -22.15
N GLN A 124 -4.47 -3.80 -22.83
CA GLN A 124 -4.57 -3.62 -24.28
C GLN A 124 -4.39 -2.16 -24.68
N LYS A 125 -5.08 -1.24 -24.00
CA LYS A 125 -5.02 0.22 -24.24
C LYS A 125 -3.61 0.80 -24.05
N PHE A 126 -2.85 0.29 -23.08
CA PHE A 126 -1.51 0.77 -22.72
C PHE A 126 -0.42 -0.27 -23.03
N SER A 127 -0.63 -1.08 -24.08
CA SER A 127 0.23 -2.20 -24.44
C SER A 127 1.65 -1.81 -24.84
N ASP A 128 1.89 -0.54 -25.16
CA ASP A 128 3.17 0.06 -25.52
C ASP A 128 3.90 0.75 -24.35
N LYS A 129 3.27 0.86 -23.18
CA LYS A 129 3.81 1.57 -22.01
C LYS A 129 4.07 0.61 -20.84
N GLU A 130 5.30 0.14 -20.71
CA GLU A 130 5.71 -0.85 -19.71
C GLU A 130 5.34 -0.42 -18.28
N GLY A 131 5.70 0.79 -17.86
CA GLY A 131 5.34 1.29 -16.52
C GLY A 131 3.83 1.33 -16.25
N CYS A 132 3.02 1.57 -17.29
CA CYS A 132 1.55 1.50 -17.14
C CYS A 132 1.08 0.06 -16.91
N LYS A 133 1.70 -0.95 -17.54
CA LYS A 133 1.34 -2.36 -17.35
C LYS A 133 1.59 -2.81 -15.92
N ASP A 134 2.70 -2.41 -15.34
CA ASP A 134 3.04 -2.72 -13.95
C ASP A 134 2.07 -2.06 -12.99
N PHE A 135 1.73 -0.79 -13.23
CA PHE A 135 0.73 -0.08 -12.42
C PHE A 135 -0.66 -0.73 -12.54
N ILE A 136 -1.11 -1.09 -13.75
CA ILE A 136 -2.39 -1.80 -13.96
C ILE A 136 -2.39 -3.15 -13.24
N SER A 137 -1.29 -3.89 -13.30
CA SER A 137 -1.14 -5.17 -12.61
C SER A 137 -1.20 -4.99 -11.09
N SER A 138 -0.55 -3.96 -10.56
CA SER A 138 -0.60 -3.60 -9.14
C SER A 138 -2.04 -3.31 -8.69
N LEU A 139 -2.76 -2.42 -9.40
CA LEU A 139 -4.17 -2.09 -9.08
C LEU A 139 -5.12 -3.28 -9.18
N ARG A 140 -4.91 -4.17 -10.15
CA ARG A 140 -5.64 -5.42 -10.28
C ARG A 140 -5.44 -6.27 -9.03
N ASP A 141 -4.20 -6.51 -8.63
CA ASP A 141 -3.88 -7.42 -7.54
C ASP A 141 -4.31 -6.86 -6.18
N ILE A 142 -4.16 -5.55 -5.95
CA ILE A 142 -4.73 -4.85 -4.79
C ILE A 142 -6.25 -5.00 -4.78
N SER A 143 -6.92 -4.74 -5.91
CA SER A 143 -8.37 -4.85 -5.98
C SER A 143 -8.87 -6.27 -5.68
N ILE A 144 -8.20 -7.29 -6.21
CA ILE A 144 -8.50 -8.70 -5.91
C ILE A 144 -8.30 -8.99 -4.41
N ALA A 145 -7.21 -8.54 -3.81
CA ALA A 145 -6.94 -8.75 -2.39
C ALA A 145 -8.07 -8.19 -1.51
N PHE A 146 -8.62 -7.01 -1.84
CA PHE A 146 -9.74 -6.42 -1.11
C PHE A 146 -11.08 -7.11 -1.39
N VAL A 147 -11.33 -7.58 -2.62
CA VAL A 147 -12.54 -8.37 -2.91
C VAL A 147 -12.51 -9.69 -2.15
N GLU A 148 -11.39 -10.40 -2.17
CA GLU A 148 -11.22 -11.63 -1.41
C GLU A 148 -11.30 -11.40 0.10
N ALA A 149 -10.75 -10.29 0.60
CA ALA A 149 -10.84 -9.95 2.01
C ALA A 149 -12.28 -9.70 2.46
N HIS A 150 -13.10 -9.10 1.59
CA HIS A 150 -14.53 -8.93 1.86
C HIS A 150 -15.26 -10.28 1.91
N GLU A 151 -14.96 -11.20 0.98
CA GLU A 151 -15.59 -12.52 0.89
C GLU A 151 -15.14 -13.48 2.01
N LYS A 152 -13.86 -13.41 2.40
CA LYS A 152 -13.20 -14.36 3.32
C LYS A 152 -12.93 -13.78 4.70
N HIS A 153 -13.33 -12.53 4.95
CA HIS A 153 -13.11 -11.79 6.20
C HIS A 153 -11.64 -11.72 6.63
N PHE A 154 -10.74 -11.40 5.69
CA PHE A 154 -9.33 -11.22 6.02
C PHE A 154 -9.10 -9.98 6.89
N THR A 155 -8.12 -10.10 7.78
CA THR A 155 -7.56 -9.00 8.57
C THR A 155 -6.75 -8.04 7.70
N ILE A 156 -6.50 -6.84 8.21
CA ILE A 156 -5.64 -5.86 7.54
C ILE A 156 -4.22 -6.40 7.33
N ASP A 157 -3.68 -7.17 8.27
CA ASP A 157 -2.34 -7.74 8.15
C ASP A 157 -2.27 -8.82 7.05
N GLU A 158 -3.32 -9.62 6.88
CA GLU A 158 -3.41 -10.58 5.76
C GLU A 158 -3.56 -9.88 4.40
N ILE A 159 -4.28 -8.76 4.33
CA ILE A 159 -4.36 -7.93 3.13
C ILE A 159 -2.98 -7.35 2.82
N GLN A 160 -2.29 -6.81 3.84
CA GLN A 160 -0.97 -6.24 3.73
C GLN A 160 0.04 -7.24 3.17
N ASP A 161 0.11 -8.44 3.75
CA ASP A 161 1.01 -9.50 3.28
C ASP A 161 0.71 -9.85 1.81
N ARG A 162 -0.56 -9.93 1.41
CA ARG A 162 -0.93 -10.18 0.00
C ARG A 162 -0.49 -9.07 -0.94
N VAL A 163 -0.65 -7.80 -0.56
CA VAL A 163 -0.21 -6.65 -1.37
C VAL A 163 1.31 -6.72 -1.58
N TYR A 164 2.09 -6.97 -0.53
CA TYR A 164 3.53 -7.11 -0.65
C TYR A 164 3.95 -8.29 -1.54
N HIS A 165 3.35 -9.46 -1.39
CA HIS A 165 3.67 -10.61 -2.24
C HIS A 165 3.32 -10.37 -3.71
N SER A 166 2.23 -9.65 -4.00
CA SER A 166 1.90 -9.25 -5.37
C SER A 166 2.95 -8.31 -5.94
N ARG A 167 3.41 -7.31 -5.18
CA ARG A 167 4.49 -6.42 -5.62
C ARG A 167 5.79 -7.18 -5.88
N MET A 168 6.17 -8.10 -5.00
CA MET A 168 7.38 -8.90 -5.17
C MET A 168 7.33 -9.73 -6.46
N LYS A 169 6.19 -10.33 -6.79
CA LYS A 169 5.99 -11.07 -8.04
C LYS A 169 6.11 -10.20 -9.29
N ILE A 170 5.60 -8.96 -9.23
CA ILE A 170 5.73 -8.00 -10.34
C ILE A 170 7.21 -7.65 -10.55
N LEU A 171 7.92 -7.30 -9.47
CA LEU A 171 9.32 -6.91 -9.54
C LEU A 171 10.24 -8.06 -9.98
N SER A 172 9.93 -9.30 -9.57
CA SER A 172 10.74 -10.47 -9.93
C SER A 172 10.33 -11.13 -11.25
N ALA A 173 9.42 -10.54 -12.03
CA ALA A 173 8.83 -11.19 -13.21
C ALA A 173 9.86 -11.54 -14.30
N ASN A 174 10.94 -10.77 -14.39
CA ASN A 174 12.09 -11.00 -15.29
C ASN A 174 13.23 -11.79 -14.62
N GLY A 175 13.10 -12.15 -13.33
CA GLY A 175 14.11 -12.84 -12.54
C GLY A 175 15.17 -11.93 -11.89
N ASP A 176 15.09 -10.60 -12.07
CA ASP A 176 16.03 -9.64 -11.47
C ASP A 176 15.29 -8.36 -11.01
N PRO A 177 15.08 -8.18 -9.69
CA PRO A 177 15.62 -8.97 -8.58
C PRO A 177 14.93 -10.33 -8.36
N ASP A 178 15.68 -11.29 -7.84
CA ASP A 178 15.15 -12.62 -7.47
C ASP A 178 14.11 -12.53 -6.36
N ILE A 179 13.04 -13.33 -6.47
CA ILE A 179 11.93 -13.37 -5.51
C ILE A 179 12.41 -13.74 -4.10
N ILE A 180 13.37 -14.66 -3.98
CA ILE A 180 13.90 -15.10 -2.67
C ILE A 180 14.61 -13.93 -1.96
N LEU A 181 15.31 -13.08 -2.72
CA LEU A 181 15.95 -11.89 -2.17
C LEU A 181 14.91 -10.87 -1.69
N LEU A 182 13.85 -10.64 -2.47
CA LEU A 182 12.76 -9.74 -2.08
C LEU A 182 12.04 -10.24 -0.82
N GLU A 183 11.73 -11.54 -0.74
CA GLU A 183 11.14 -12.16 0.46
C GLU A 183 12.04 -12.03 1.68
N LYS A 184 13.36 -12.18 1.51
CA LYS A 184 14.34 -11.96 2.58
C LYS A 184 14.32 -10.51 3.07
N ILE A 185 14.38 -9.54 2.15
CA ILE A 185 14.33 -8.10 2.49
C ILE A 185 13.04 -7.80 3.26
N TYR A 186 11.91 -8.30 2.78
CA TYR A 186 10.61 -8.13 3.41
C TYR A 186 10.56 -8.75 4.83
N GLY A 187 11.08 -9.96 5.00
CA GLY A 187 11.17 -10.61 6.31
C GLY A 187 12.05 -9.85 7.30
N GLU A 188 13.19 -9.33 6.85
CA GLU A 188 14.06 -8.47 7.66
C GLU A 188 13.37 -7.15 8.04
N PHE A 189 12.65 -6.53 7.10
CA PHE A 189 11.89 -5.31 7.34
C PHE A 189 10.82 -5.52 8.44
N LYS A 190 10.01 -6.58 8.35
CA LYS A 190 9.03 -6.93 9.40
C LYS A 190 9.69 -7.19 10.75
N LYS A 191 10.85 -7.87 10.76
CA LYS A 191 11.59 -8.17 12.00
C LYS A 191 12.10 -6.89 12.67
N GLU A 192 12.68 -5.98 11.92
CA GLU A 192 13.17 -4.68 12.43
C GLU A 192 12.01 -3.80 12.95
N LEU A 193 10.81 -3.95 12.37
CA LEU A 193 9.58 -3.34 12.89
C LEU A 193 9.01 -4.04 14.13
N GLY A 194 9.53 -5.19 14.53
CA GLY A 194 9.00 -5.96 15.66
C GLY A 194 7.65 -6.64 15.37
N MET A 195 7.33 -6.89 14.10
CA MET A 195 6.09 -7.55 13.67
C MET A 195 6.20 -9.08 13.64
N ILE A 196 7.38 -9.64 13.94
CA ILE A 196 7.63 -11.08 14.04
C ILE A 196 8.19 -11.34 15.43
N GLY A 197 7.41 -12.01 16.27
CA GLY A 197 7.77 -12.54 17.59
C GLY A 197 7.48 -14.03 17.65
#